data_AF-A0A960D797-F1
#
_entry.id   AF-A0A960D797-F1
#
_cell.length_a   1.000
_cell.length_b   1.000
_cell.length_c   1.000
_cell.angle_alpha   90.00
_cell.angle_beta   90.00
_cell.angle_gamma   90.00
#
_symmetry.space_group_name_H-M   'P 1'
#
loop_
_entity.id
_entity.type
_entity.pdbx_description
1 polymer ?
#
loop_
_entity_poly.entity_id
_entity_poly.type
_entity_poly.pdbx_seq_one_letter_code
_entity_poly.pdbx_strand_id
1 'polypeptide(L)'
;WSEFFRLNSRRGDDMDSIYNVVKSFTGWQGFDQDLGFWQPPAVLNIVVGVLFLSCCAAIAYIALTAPQRPRVAQLAFLVVAAFLLVNKVWSPQFSLWLVPLAVLALPHRRILLAWMTIDALVWVPRMYYLYGEQNKGLPEQWFTATILLRDIAVIVLMALVVRQIYRPERDLVRWHGRVDDPSGGVFDGAPDAPPKWLPRWLRPRGAAVEEGVPDASRDSAVPA
;
A
#
# COMPACT_ATOMS: atom_id res chain seq x y z
N TRP A 1 11.77 -16.47 -14.19
CA TRP A 1 11.68 -15.83 -12.86
C TRP A 1 13.02 -15.74 -12.12
N SER A 2 13.81 -16.81 -12.01
CA SER A 2 15.16 -16.75 -11.39
C SER A 2 16.08 -15.68 -12.01
N GLU A 3 16.03 -15.56 -13.34
CA GLU A 3 16.83 -14.57 -14.08
C GLU A 3 16.45 -13.12 -13.76
N PHE A 4 15.17 -12.86 -13.52
CA PHE A 4 14.69 -11.54 -13.06
C PHE A 4 15.28 -11.19 -11.69
N PHE A 5 15.24 -12.12 -10.73
CA PHE A 5 15.84 -11.91 -9.40
C PHE A 5 17.37 -11.76 -9.47
N ARG A 6 18.04 -12.53 -10.32
CA ARG A 6 19.49 -12.41 -10.57
C ARG A 6 19.85 -11.02 -11.07
N LEU A 7 19.17 -10.51 -12.10
CA LEU A 7 19.40 -9.18 -12.65
C LEU A 7 19.07 -8.07 -11.65
N ASN A 8 17.97 -8.20 -10.91
CA ASN A 8 17.55 -7.22 -9.92
C ASN A 8 18.53 -7.14 -8.73
N SER A 9 19.10 -8.28 -8.30
CA SER A 9 20.10 -8.32 -7.22
C SER A 9 21.38 -7.56 -7.55
N ARG A 10 21.76 -7.50 -8.83
CA ARG A 10 22.98 -6.84 -9.33
C ARG A 10 22.80 -5.36 -9.65
N ARG A 11 21.57 -4.90 -9.80
CA ARG A 11 21.27 -3.52 -10.20
C ARG A 11 21.45 -2.58 -9.01
N GLY A 12 22.06 -1.41 -9.24
CA GLY A 12 22.09 -0.32 -8.26
C GLY A 12 20.69 0.25 -7.98
N ASP A 13 20.63 1.26 -7.14
CA ASP A 13 19.41 2.04 -6.94
C ASP A 13 19.03 2.81 -8.21
N ASP A 14 17.75 2.74 -8.56
CA ASP A 14 17.21 3.38 -9.75
C ASP A 14 16.96 4.87 -9.49
N MET A 15 16.98 5.65 -10.56
CA MET A 15 16.86 7.11 -10.50
C MET A 15 15.51 7.56 -9.92
N ASP A 16 14.50 6.71 -10.06
CA ASP A 16 13.13 6.91 -9.58
C ASP A 16 12.86 6.32 -8.18
N SER A 17 13.89 5.80 -7.51
CA SER A 17 13.77 5.21 -6.18
C SER A 17 13.87 6.26 -5.07
N ILE A 18 13.29 5.94 -3.90
CA ILE A 18 13.39 6.80 -2.72
C ILE A 18 14.85 6.96 -2.23
N TYR A 19 15.72 5.99 -2.54
CA TYR A 19 17.15 6.09 -2.23
C TYR A 19 17.79 7.22 -3.03
N ASN A 20 17.47 7.36 -4.32
CA ASN A 20 17.96 8.48 -5.13
C ASN A 20 17.43 9.83 -4.60
N VAL A 21 16.19 9.85 -4.11
CA VAL A 21 15.64 11.05 -3.44
C VAL A 21 16.46 11.46 -2.24
N VAL A 22 16.80 10.50 -1.37
CA VAL A 22 17.64 10.76 -0.21
C VAL A 22 19.04 11.22 -0.64
N LYS A 23 19.68 10.56 -1.62
CA LYS A 23 21.01 10.96 -2.12
C LYS A 23 21.03 12.40 -2.64
N SER A 24 20.05 12.75 -3.47
CA SER A 24 19.94 14.06 -4.10
C SER A 24 19.75 15.20 -3.08
N PHE A 25 18.89 15.01 -2.07
CA PHE A 25 18.60 16.04 -1.08
C PHE A 25 19.60 16.13 0.08
N THR A 26 20.25 15.01 0.44
CA THR A 26 21.13 14.96 1.62
C THR A 26 22.62 14.87 1.28
N GLY A 27 22.97 14.65 0.01
CA GLY A 27 24.35 14.37 -0.41
C GLY A 27 24.87 13.01 0.03
N TRP A 28 24.00 12.15 0.57
CA TRP A 28 24.34 10.81 1.01
C TRP A 28 24.89 9.97 -0.15
N GLN A 29 26.03 9.32 0.05
CA GLN A 29 26.74 8.58 -1.00
C GLN A 29 26.19 7.14 -1.21
N GLY A 30 25.14 6.76 -0.47
CA GLY A 30 24.59 5.39 -0.49
C GLY A 30 25.15 4.48 0.60
N PHE A 31 24.61 3.26 0.68
CA PHE A 31 25.02 2.26 1.66
C PHE A 31 26.33 1.55 1.31
N ASP A 32 26.61 1.41 0.01
CA ASP A 32 27.74 0.66 -0.51
C ASP A 32 28.56 1.60 -1.42
N GLN A 33 29.65 2.19 -0.90
CA GLN A 33 30.42 3.25 -1.59
C GLN A 33 31.57 2.71 -2.46
N ASP A 34 32.09 1.51 -2.15
CA ASP A 34 33.22 0.87 -2.84
C ASP A 34 32.79 -0.39 -3.63
N LEU A 35 31.72 -0.28 -4.41
CA LEU A 35 31.25 -1.39 -5.24
C LEU A 35 32.13 -1.55 -6.49
N GLY A 36 32.74 -2.71 -6.65
CA GLY A 36 33.38 -3.10 -7.90
C GLY A 36 32.36 -3.23 -9.05
N PHE A 37 32.83 -3.09 -10.29
CA PHE A 37 32.00 -3.30 -11.48
C PHE A 37 31.34 -4.69 -11.40
N TRP A 38 29.99 -4.76 -11.42
CA TRP A 38 29.17 -5.98 -11.26
C TRP A 38 29.05 -6.60 -9.86
N GLN A 39 29.53 -5.96 -8.79
CA GLN A 39 29.23 -6.42 -7.44
C GLN A 39 27.78 -6.05 -7.06
N PRO A 40 26.99 -7.00 -6.50
CA PRO A 40 25.66 -6.68 -6.01
C PRO A 40 25.78 -5.83 -4.73
N PRO A 41 24.97 -4.75 -4.59
CA PRO A 41 24.95 -3.92 -3.39
C PRO A 41 24.33 -4.71 -2.24
N ALA A 42 25.16 -5.40 -1.47
CA ALA A 42 24.73 -6.38 -0.48
C ALA A 42 23.98 -5.70 0.67
N VAL A 43 24.48 -4.56 1.17
CA VAL A 43 23.84 -3.83 2.27
C VAL A 43 22.52 -3.26 1.81
N LEU A 44 22.45 -2.63 0.63
CA LEU A 44 21.20 -2.13 0.08
C LEU A 44 20.16 -3.25 -0.09
N ASN A 45 20.55 -4.41 -0.63
CA ASN A 45 19.65 -5.55 -0.80
C ASN A 45 19.11 -6.08 0.54
N ILE A 46 19.97 -6.16 1.57
CA ILE A 46 19.56 -6.57 2.91
C ILE A 46 18.60 -5.55 3.51
N VAL A 47 18.90 -4.26 3.41
CA VAL A 47 18.04 -3.17 3.94
C VAL A 47 16.67 -3.21 3.27
N VAL A 48 16.61 -3.29 1.94
CA VAL A 48 15.36 -3.43 1.18
C VAL A 48 14.58 -4.67 1.65
N GLY A 49 15.26 -5.81 1.81
CA GLY A 49 14.63 -7.06 2.26
C GLY A 49 14.05 -6.96 3.67
N VAL A 50 14.81 -6.40 4.62
CA VAL A 50 14.38 -6.21 6.01
C VAL A 50 13.23 -5.21 6.09
N LEU A 51 13.31 -4.09 5.39
CA LEU A 51 12.25 -3.09 5.33
C LEU A 51 10.97 -3.69 4.73
N PHE A 52 11.08 -4.46 3.64
CA PHE A 52 9.91 -5.09 3.02
C PHE A 52 9.27 -6.12 3.95
N LEU A 53 10.07 -6.96 4.61
CA LEU A 53 9.58 -7.89 5.63
C LEU A 53 8.90 -7.16 6.79
N SER A 54 9.44 -6.02 7.22
CA SER A 54 8.83 -5.19 8.27
C SER A 54 7.48 -4.61 7.82
N CYS A 55 7.36 -4.18 6.57
CA CYS A 55 6.10 -3.72 6.00
C CYS A 55 5.07 -4.87 5.92
N CYS A 56 5.50 -6.06 5.49
CA CYS A 56 4.63 -7.24 5.49
C CYS A 56 4.16 -7.60 6.90
N ALA A 57 5.03 -7.51 7.91
CA ALA A 57 4.67 -7.72 9.30
C ALA A 57 3.66 -6.66 9.80
N ALA A 58 3.84 -5.39 9.42
CA ALA A 58 2.90 -4.32 9.74
C ALA A 58 1.52 -4.54 9.06
N ILE A 59 1.50 -4.98 7.80
CA ILE A 59 0.26 -5.30 7.07
C ILE A 59 -0.44 -6.52 7.70
N ALA A 60 0.32 -7.55 8.09
CA ALA A 60 -0.22 -8.70 8.81
C ALA A 60 -0.81 -8.28 10.16
N TYR A 61 -0.14 -7.39 10.89
CA TYR A 61 -0.65 -6.81 12.12
C TYR A 61 -1.96 -6.05 11.88
N ILE A 62 -2.03 -5.21 10.83
CA ILE A 62 -3.25 -4.50 10.45
C ILE A 62 -4.37 -5.48 10.13
N ALA A 63 -4.08 -6.55 9.39
CA ALA A 63 -5.07 -7.56 9.05
C ALA A 63 -5.62 -8.30 10.28
N LEU A 64 -4.78 -8.55 11.28
CA LEU A 64 -5.17 -9.24 12.52
C LEU A 64 -5.92 -8.34 13.51
N THR A 65 -5.67 -7.02 13.47
CA THR A 65 -6.28 -6.04 14.40
C THR A 65 -7.49 -5.32 13.80
N ALA A 66 -7.81 -5.55 12.53
CA ALA A 66 -8.92 -4.92 11.84
C ALA A 66 -10.28 -5.32 12.45
N PRO A 67 -11.21 -4.36 12.72
CA PRO A 67 -12.55 -4.63 13.29
C PRO A 67 -13.38 -5.65 12.52
N GLN A 68 -13.20 -5.65 11.20
CA GLN A 68 -13.83 -6.58 10.27
C GLN A 68 -12.75 -7.09 9.33
N ARG A 69 -12.89 -8.32 8.82
CA ARG A 69 -11.95 -8.88 7.82
C ARG A 69 -11.62 -7.85 6.72
N PRO A 70 -10.35 -7.49 6.48
CA PRO A 70 -9.99 -6.59 5.39
C PRO A 70 -10.19 -7.29 4.03
N ARG A 71 -10.48 -6.51 2.98
CA ARG A 71 -10.67 -7.06 1.64
C ARG A 71 -9.32 -7.48 1.05
N VAL A 72 -9.29 -8.58 0.29
CA VAL A 72 -8.05 -9.09 -0.33
C VAL A 72 -7.40 -8.02 -1.21
N ALA A 73 -8.19 -7.25 -1.95
CA ALA A 73 -7.70 -6.14 -2.78
C ALA A 73 -6.98 -5.05 -1.96
N GLN A 74 -7.47 -4.73 -0.74
CA GLN A 74 -6.83 -3.74 0.13
C GLN A 74 -5.46 -4.22 0.62
N LEU A 75 -5.38 -5.49 1.07
CA LEU A 75 -4.12 -6.07 1.50
C LEU A 75 -3.13 -6.20 0.33
N ALA A 76 -3.58 -6.68 -0.83
CA ALA A 76 -2.76 -6.79 -2.03
C ALA A 76 -2.22 -5.42 -2.47
N PHE A 77 -3.06 -4.38 -2.47
CA PHE A 77 -2.62 -3.01 -2.74
C PHE A 77 -1.54 -2.56 -1.76
N LEU A 78 -1.73 -2.74 -0.44
CA LEU A 78 -0.75 -2.33 0.57
C LEU A 78 0.58 -3.06 0.41
N VAL A 79 0.56 -4.37 0.12
CA VAL A 79 1.78 -5.17 -0.07
C VAL A 79 2.53 -4.71 -1.31
N VAL A 80 1.84 -4.53 -2.45
CA VAL A 80 2.49 -4.08 -3.69
C VAL A 80 2.98 -2.65 -3.56
N ALA A 81 2.20 -1.73 -2.96
CA ALA A 81 2.64 -0.36 -2.72
C ALA A 81 3.85 -0.28 -1.78
N ALA A 82 3.86 -1.05 -0.69
CA ALA A 82 5.00 -1.14 0.21
C ALA A 82 6.22 -1.73 -0.48
N PHE A 83 6.03 -2.77 -1.31
CA PHE A 83 7.10 -3.32 -2.13
C PHE A 83 7.71 -2.24 -3.02
N LEU A 84 6.91 -1.45 -3.73
CA LEU A 84 7.42 -0.43 -4.64
C LEU A 84 8.13 0.72 -3.91
N LEU A 85 7.62 1.17 -2.77
CA LEU A 85 8.24 2.24 -1.97
C LEU A 85 9.59 1.80 -1.37
N VAL A 86 9.70 0.56 -0.92
CA VAL A 86 10.92 0.05 -0.27
C VAL A 86 11.94 -0.45 -1.28
N ASN A 87 11.49 -0.94 -2.43
CA ASN A 87 12.37 -1.52 -3.43
C ASN A 87 13.30 -0.45 -4.04
N LYS A 88 14.51 -0.89 -4.36
CA LYS A 88 15.54 -0.05 -4.99
C LYS A 88 15.27 0.24 -6.47
N VAL A 89 14.31 -0.46 -7.08
CA VAL A 89 13.91 -0.28 -8.50
C VAL A 89 12.44 0.07 -8.59
N TRP A 90 12.14 1.23 -9.18
CA TRP A 90 10.77 1.66 -9.48
C TRP A 90 10.63 2.04 -10.95
N SER A 91 10.20 1.08 -11.76
CA SER A 91 9.84 1.31 -13.15
C SER A 91 8.38 1.81 -13.27
N PRO A 92 8.03 2.67 -14.25
CA PRO A 92 6.65 3.08 -14.52
C PRO A 92 5.72 1.89 -14.79
N GLN A 93 6.29 0.79 -15.31
CA GLN A 93 5.57 -0.46 -15.53
C GLN A 93 5.02 -1.04 -14.21
N PHE A 94 5.69 -0.79 -13.09
CA PHE A 94 5.23 -1.22 -11.78
C PHE A 94 4.07 -0.35 -11.26
N SER A 95 4.02 0.94 -11.60
CA SER A 95 2.87 1.79 -11.27
C SER A 95 1.58 1.27 -11.90
N LEU A 96 1.65 0.63 -13.08
CA LEU A 96 0.50 0.00 -13.72
C LEU A 96 -0.08 -1.17 -12.90
N TRP A 97 0.72 -1.83 -12.06
CA TRP A 97 0.22 -2.89 -11.17
C TRP A 97 -0.64 -2.33 -10.05
N LEU A 98 -0.36 -1.09 -9.62
CA LEU A 98 -1.15 -0.42 -8.58
C LEU A 98 -2.53 -0.02 -9.08
N VAL A 99 -2.69 0.30 -10.36
CA VAL A 99 -3.96 0.79 -10.93
C VAL A 99 -5.16 -0.13 -10.63
N PRO A 100 -5.17 -1.42 -11.05
CA PRO A 100 -6.32 -2.29 -10.79
C PRO A 100 -6.52 -2.55 -9.30
N LEU A 101 -5.42 -2.69 -8.53
CA LEU A 101 -5.48 -2.92 -7.09
C LEU A 101 -6.05 -1.72 -6.35
N ALA A 102 -5.67 -0.50 -6.72
CA ALA A 102 -6.15 0.74 -6.13
C ALA A 102 -7.63 0.97 -6.43
N VAL A 103 -8.07 0.67 -7.66
CA VAL A 103 -9.50 0.74 -8.05
C VAL A 103 -10.35 -0.20 -7.19
N LEU A 104 -9.87 -1.42 -6.96
CA LEU A 104 -10.58 -2.40 -6.13
C LEU A 104 -10.49 -2.06 -4.64
N ALA A 105 -9.34 -1.58 -4.15
CA ALA A 105 -9.12 -1.27 -2.75
C ALA A 105 -9.90 -0.03 -2.29
N LEU A 106 -9.84 1.05 -3.07
CA LEU A 106 -10.40 2.36 -2.73
C LEU A 106 -11.20 2.92 -3.92
N PRO A 107 -12.52 2.63 -4.03
CA PRO A 107 -13.35 3.03 -5.18
C PRO A 107 -13.71 4.53 -5.18
N HIS A 108 -12.72 5.41 -4.98
CA HIS A 108 -12.84 6.86 -4.98
C HIS A 108 -12.23 7.45 -6.26
N ARG A 109 -13.05 7.55 -7.31
CA ARG A 109 -12.63 8.02 -8.65
C ARG A 109 -11.77 9.30 -8.64
N ARG A 110 -12.13 10.30 -7.81
CA ARG A 110 -11.41 11.58 -7.76
C ARG A 110 -9.99 11.44 -7.22
N ILE A 111 -9.82 10.65 -6.16
CA ILE A 111 -8.53 10.42 -5.51
C ILE A 111 -7.65 9.58 -6.43
N LEU A 112 -8.22 8.54 -7.02
CA LEU A 112 -7.51 7.67 -7.97
C LEU A 112 -7.05 8.45 -9.20
N LEU A 113 -7.93 9.24 -9.82
CA LEU A 113 -7.57 10.06 -10.97
C LEU A 113 -6.48 11.08 -10.62
N ALA A 114 -6.57 11.73 -9.47
CA ALA A 114 -5.53 12.66 -9.02
C ALA A 114 -4.16 11.98 -8.89
N TRP A 115 -4.11 10.81 -8.24
CA TRP A 115 -2.88 10.03 -8.13
C TRP A 115 -2.36 9.55 -9.50
N MET A 116 -3.23 9.03 -10.36
CA MET A 116 -2.85 8.59 -11.71
C MET A 116 -2.30 9.74 -12.55
N THR A 117 -2.86 10.95 -12.41
CA THR A 117 -2.34 12.15 -13.07
C THR A 117 -0.96 12.52 -12.52
N ILE A 118 -0.75 12.49 -11.20
CA ILE A 118 0.58 12.74 -10.62
C ILE A 118 1.60 11.72 -11.15
N ASP A 119 1.28 10.43 -11.12
CA ASP A 119 2.18 9.36 -11.59
C ASP A 119 2.49 9.49 -13.09
N ALA A 120 1.48 9.82 -13.91
CA ALA A 120 1.68 10.09 -15.33
C ALA A 120 2.56 11.33 -15.58
N LEU A 121 2.38 12.38 -14.78
CA LEU A 121 3.16 13.62 -14.91
C LEU A 121 4.64 13.44 -14.52
N VAL A 122 5.00 12.44 -13.72
CA VAL A 122 6.41 12.08 -13.42
C VAL A 122 7.19 11.77 -14.69
N TRP A 123 6.52 11.30 -15.74
CA TRP A 123 7.17 11.03 -17.03
C TRP A 123 7.83 12.27 -17.64
N VAL A 124 7.20 13.45 -17.53
CA VAL A 124 7.71 14.70 -18.12
C VAL A 124 9.09 15.06 -17.56
N PRO A 125 9.28 15.27 -16.25
CA PRO A 125 10.59 15.61 -15.70
C PRO A 125 11.60 14.48 -15.88
N ARG A 126 11.15 13.22 -15.92
CA ARG A 126 12.04 12.10 -16.23
C ARG A 126 12.65 12.23 -17.63
N MET A 127 11.84 12.54 -18.65
CA MET A 127 12.36 12.70 -20.00
C MET A 127 13.34 13.87 -20.09
N TYR A 128 13.02 15.01 -19.47
CA TYR A 128 13.92 16.17 -19.43
C TYR A 128 15.21 15.90 -18.65
N TYR A 129 15.16 15.09 -17.59
CA TYR A 129 16.36 14.69 -16.84
C TYR A 129 17.28 13.82 -17.71
N LEU A 130 16.72 12.88 -18.49
CA LEU A 130 17.49 11.99 -19.38
C LEU A 130 18.24 12.74 -20.50
N TYR A 131 17.79 13.94 -20.88
CA TYR A 131 18.51 14.78 -21.87
C TYR A 131 19.80 15.41 -21.33
N GLY A 132 19.97 15.45 -20.01
CA GLY A 132 21.12 16.07 -19.34
C GLY A 132 21.04 17.60 -19.29
N GLU A 133 21.52 18.18 -18.19
CA GLU A 133 21.46 19.63 -17.91
C GLU A 133 22.18 20.47 -19.00
N GLN A 134 23.24 19.92 -19.60
CA GLN A 134 24.00 20.52 -20.69
C GLN A 134 23.16 20.75 -21.97
N ASN A 135 22.04 20.04 -22.13
CA ASN A 135 21.12 20.16 -23.26
C ASN A 135 19.78 20.83 -22.89
N LYS A 136 19.76 21.71 -21.89
CA LYS A 136 18.53 22.32 -21.32
C LYS A 136 17.60 21.32 -20.62
N GLY A 137 18.15 20.25 -20.08
CA GLY A 137 17.43 19.32 -19.20
C GLY A 137 17.07 19.96 -17.86
N LEU A 138 16.20 19.30 -17.10
CA LEU A 138 15.81 19.77 -15.76
C LEU A 138 16.94 19.52 -14.74
N PRO A 139 17.19 20.47 -13.81
CA PRO A 139 18.09 20.22 -12.69
C PRO A 139 17.59 19.01 -11.87
N GLU A 140 18.54 18.23 -11.35
CA GLU A 140 18.27 16.98 -10.62
C GLU A 140 17.18 17.14 -9.55
N GLN A 141 17.23 18.22 -8.78
CA GLN A 141 16.29 18.46 -7.68
C GLN A 141 14.83 18.56 -8.13
N TRP A 142 14.54 19.06 -9.34
CA TRP A 142 13.16 19.14 -9.85
C TRP A 142 12.62 17.77 -10.23
N PHE A 143 13.47 16.91 -10.78
CA PHE A 143 13.13 15.51 -11.06
C PHE A 143 12.89 14.76 -9.75
N THR A 144 13.81 14.88 -8.80
CA THR A 144 13.71 14.26 -7.49
C THR A 144 12.48 14.72 -6.70
N ALA A 145 12.14 16.02 -6.74
CA ALA A 145 10.95 16.55 -6.10
C ALA A 145 9.65 15.95 -6.68
N THR A 146 9.62 15.67 -7.99
CA THR A 146 8.45 15.05 -8.62
C THR A 146 8.30 13.59 -8.19
N ILE A 147 9.41 12.86 -8.05
CA ILE A 147 9.42 11.49 -7.48
C ILE A 147 8.91 11.52 -6.04
N LEU A 148 9.39 12.45 -5.21
CA LEU A 148 8.92 12.60 -3.84
C LEU A 148 7.42 12.90 -3.78
N LEU A 149 6.89 13.74 -4.66
CA LEU A 149 5.46 14.02 -4.76
C LEU A 149 4.65 12.75 -5.08
N ARG A 150 5.13 11.92 -6.02
CA ARG A 150 4.54 10.61 -6.33
C ARG A 150 4.54 9.70 -5.11
N ASP A 151 5.66 9.60 -4.41
CA ASP A 151 5.80 8.74 -3.23
C ASP A 151 4.85 9.16 -2.11
N ILE A 152 4.74 10.47 -1.86
CA ILE A 152 3.75 11.03 -0.94
C ILE A 152 2.33 10.65 -1.36
N ALA A 153 2.00 10.76 -2.66
CA ALA A 153 0.67 10.41 -3.14
C ALA A 153 0.34 8.91 -2.92
N VAL A 154 1.31 8.01 -3.14
CA VAL A 154 1.15 6.57 -2.84
C VAL A 154 0.98 6.32 -1.34
N ILE A 155 1.78 6.98 -0.49
CA ILE A 155 1.66 6.88 0.98
C ILE A 155 0.27 7.37 1.44
N VAL A 156 -0.25 8.46 0.86
CA VAL A 156 -1.60 8.95 1.14
C VAL A 156 -2.65 7.90 0.77
N LEU A 157 -2.52 7.24 -0.39
CA LEU A 157 -3.42 6.14 -0.76
C LEU A 157 -3.35 4.98 0.23
N MET A 158 -2.15 4.57 0.65
CA MET A 158 -1.97 3.52 1.66
C MET A 158 -2.65 3.91 2.98
N ALA A 159 -2.45 5.14 3.46
CA ALA A 159 -3.08 5.65 4.68
C ALA A 159 -4.61 5.68 4.56
N LEU A 160 -5.16 6.03 3.40
CA LEU A 160 -6.60 6.01 3.14
C LEU A 160 -7.17 4.58 3.19
N VAL A 161 -6.46 3.61 2.60
CA VAL A 161 -6.84 2.19 2.64
C VAL A 161 -6.80 1.66 4.08
N VAL A 162 -5.73 1.92 4.83
CA VAL A 162 -5.63 1.54 6.25
C VAL A 162 -6.75 2.17 7.07
N ARG A 163 -7.07 3.45 6.82
CA ARG A 163 -8.19 4.13 7.48
C ARG A 163 -9.54 3.47 7.16
N GLN A 164 -9.74 2.97 5.94
CA GLN A 164 -10.96 2.26 5.55
C GLN A 164 -11.04 0.87 6.22
N ILE A 165 -9.90 0.18 6.39
CA ILE A 165 -9.82 -1.09 7.13
C ILE A 165 -10.25 -0.90 8.59
N TYR A 166 -9.78 0.15 9.27
CA TYR A 166 -10.16 0.44 10.66
C TYR A 166 -11.50 1.18 10.81
N ARG A 167 -12.09 1.68 9.73
CA ARG A 167 -13.41 2.34 9.72
C ARG A 167 -14.29 1.71 8.62
N PRO A 168 -14.78 0.48 8.84
CA PRO A 168 -15.56 -0.25 7.83
C PRO A 168 -16.83 0.49 7.40
N GLU A 169 -17.38 1.37 8.26
CA GLU A 169 -18.49 2.25 7.90
C GLU A 169 -18.20 3.19 6.73
N ARG A 170 -16.93 3.50 6.45
CA ARG A 170 -16.53 4.33 5.30
C ARG A 170 -16.25 3.51 4.05
N ASP A 171 -16.41 2.19 4.11
CA ASP A 171 -16.21 1.31 2.98
C ASP A 171 -17.42 1.38 2.02
N LEU A 172 -17.22 2.07 0.90
CA LEU A 172 -18.21 2.19 -0.17
C LEU A 172 -18.57 0.83 -0.79
N VAL A 173 -17.63 -0.13 -0.80
CA VAL A 173 -17.86 -1.46 -1.40
C VAL A 173 -18.81 -2.29 -0.54
N ARG A 174 -18.75 -2.14 0.78
CA ARG A 174 -19.64 -2.82 1.74
C ARG A 174 -20.94 -2.07 1.99
N TRP A 175 -21.23 -1.03 1.22
CA TRP A 175 -22.38 -0.15 1.43
C TRP A 175 -22.51 0.27 2.91
N HIS A 176 -21.45 0.83 3.49
CA HIS A 176 -21.44 1.24 4.91
C HIS A 176 -21.72 0.09 5.90
N GLY A 177 -21.34 -1.14 5.56
CA GLY A 177 -21.53 -2.34 6.40
C GLY A 177 -22.87 -3.05 6.22
N ARG A 178 -23.70 -2.65 5.25
CA ARG A 178 -24.96 -3.35 4.94
C ARG A 178 -24.76 -4.64 4.14
N VAL A 179 -23.65 -4.75 3.42
CA VAL A 179 -23.31 -5.92 2.60
C VAL A 179 -21.91 -6.37 2.94
N ASP A 180 -21.69 -7.68 2.97
CA ASP A 180 -20.36 -8.26 3.15
C ASP A 180 -19.49 -8.07 1.90
N ASP A 181 -18.21 -8.47 1.92
CA ASP A 181 -17.30 -8.32 0.78
C ASP A 181 -17.83 -9.06 -0.47
N PRO A 182 -18.18 -8.35 -1.56
CA PRO A 182 -18.62 -8.97 -2.81
C PRO A 182 -17.57 -9.91 -3.43
N SER A 183 -16.31 -9.73 -3.04
CA SER A 183 -15.16 -10.52 -3.46
C SER A 183 -14.92 -11.76 -2.57
N GLY A 184 -15.73 -11.94 -1.52
CA GLY A 184 -15.50 -12.95 -0.47
C GLY A 184 -15.78 -14.38 -0.92
N GLY A 185 -16.56 -14.59 -1.98
CA GLY A 185 -16.86 -15.91 -2.53
C GLY A 185 -17.45 -16.85 -1.48
N VAL A 186 -16.77 -17.97 -1.19
CA VAL A 186 -17.19 -18.96 -0.19
C VAL A 186 -17.25 -18.40 1.24
N PHE A 187 -16.56 -17.29 1.49
CA PHE A 187 -16.58 -16.63 2.78
C PHE A 187 -17.72 -15.61 2.93
N ASP A 188 -18.56 -15.40 1.92
CA ASP A 188 -19.68 -14.46 2.01
C ASP A 188 -20.62 -14.77 3.19
N GLY A 189 -20.87 -13.79 4.06
CA GLY A 189 -21.64 -13.93 5.30
C GLY A 189 -20.97 -14.72 6.43
N ALA A 190 -19.77 -15.26 6.22
CA ALA A 190 -19.08 -16.06 7.24
C ALA A 190 -18.61 -15.19 8.41
N PRO A 191 -18.79 -15.63 9.67
CA PRO A 191 -18.38 -14.86 10.84
C PRO A 191 -16.87 -14.67 10.90
N ASP A 192 -16.42 -13.49 11.33
CA ASP A 192 -15.01 -13.20 11.52
C ASP A 192 -14.44 -14.06 12.66
N ALA A 193 -13.57 -15.00 12.31
CA ALA A 193 -12.96 -15.96 13.22
C ALA A 193 -11.44 -15.70 13.35
N PRO A 194 -11.00 -14.77 14.22
CA PRO A 194 -9.57 -14.52 14.40
C PRO A 194 -8.86 -15.78 14.93
N PRO A 195 -7.58 -15.99 14.56
CA PRO A 195 -6.86 -17.20 14.95
C PRO A 195 -6.85 -17.38 16.47
N LYS A 196 -7.11 -18.61 16.95
CA LYS A 196 -7.23 -18.89 18.40
C LYS A 196 -5.95 -18.59 19.18
N TRP A 197 -4.79 -18.64 18.52
CA TRP A 197 -3.48 -18.30 19.09
C TRP A 197 -3.22 -16.79 19.21
N LEU A 198 -4.07 -15.93 18.63
CA LEU A 198 -3.90 -14.48 18.68
C LEU A 198 -4.23 -13.96 20.11
N PRO A 199 -3.31 -13.21 20.75
CA PRO A 199 -3.53 -12.60 22.06
C PRO A 199 -4.81 -11.75 22.10
N ARG A 200 -5.55 -11.78 23.21
CA ARG A 200 -6.82 -11.04 23.35
C ARG A 200 -6.68 -9.53 23.17
N TRP A 201 -5.52 -8.95 23.47
CA TRP A 201 -5.25 -7.51 23.31
C TRP A 201 -5.07 -7.09 21.83
N LEU A 202 -4.77 -8.05 20.94
CA LEU A 202 -4.70 -7.84 19.48
C LEU A 202 -6.02 -8.18 18.78
N ARG A 203 -6.97 -8.81 19.47
CA ARG A 203 -8.25 -9.13 18.87
C ARG A 203 -9.05 -7.85 18.68
N PRO A 204 -9.72 -7.70 17.54
CA PRO A 204 -10.59 -6.56 17.34
C PRO A 204 -11.67 -6.59 18.42
N ARG A 205 -11.91 -5.46 19.11
CA ARG A 205 -13.07 -5.32 19.98
C ARG A 205 -14.27 -5.39 19.07
N GLY A 206 -14.98 -6.53 19.09
CA GLY A 206 -16.22 -6.68 18.34
C GLY A 206 -17.11 -5.48 18.61
N ALA A 207 -17.65 -4.88 17.55
CA ALA A 207 -18.79 -4.00 17.68
C ALA A 207 -19.78 -4.74 18.56
N ALA A 208 -20.08 -4.16 19.72
CA ALA A 208 -21.03 -4.71 20.65
C ALA A 208 -22.26 -5.12 19.84
N VAL A 209 -22.57 -6.41 19.86
CA VAL A 209 -23.90 -6.86 19.51
C VAL A 209 -24.84 -5.95 20.29
N GLU A 210 -25.67 -5.18 19.61
CA GLU A 210 -26.85 -4.57 20.22
C GLU A 210 -27.74 -5.73 20.69
N GLU A 211 -27.36 -6.33 21.81
CA GLU A 211 -28.22 -7.20 22.60
C GLU A 211 -29.27 -6.29 23.24
N GLY A 212 -30.51 -6.43 22.78
CA GLY A 212 -31.68 -6.08 23.55
C GLY A 212 -32.44 -4.86 23.05
N VAL A 213 -33.22 -5.03 21.98
CA VAL A 213 -34.58 -4.50 21.99
C VAL A 213 -35.47 -5.63 22.49
N PRO A 214 -35.98 -5.58 23.74
CA PRO A 214 -37.02 -6.50 24.16
C PRO A 214 -38.25 -6.22 23.29
N ASP A 215 -38.72 -7.24 22.58
CA ASP A 215 -39.98 -7.23 21.86
C ASP A 215 -41.14 -6.99 22.86
N ALA A 216 -41.53 -5.73 23.03
CA ALA A 216 -42.61 -5.29 23.91
C ALA A 216 -44.00 -5.50 23.27
N SER A 217 -44.18 -6.52 22.43
CA SER A 217 -45.46 -6.79 21.75
C SER A 217 -46.15 -8.11 22.16
N ARG A 218 -45.59 -8.86 23.12
CA ARG A 218 -46.27 -10.03 23.72
C ARG A 218 -46.86 -9.70 25.09
N ASP A 219 -47.85 -8.83 25.13
CA ASP A 219 -48.84 -8.81 26.22
C ASP A 219 -50.14 -8.14 25.73
N SER A 220 -50.87 -8.87 24.89
CA SER A 220 -52.29 -8.63 24.66
C SER A 220 -53.03 -9.97 24.72
N ALA A 221 -52.88 -10.66 25.85
CA ALA A 221 -53.85 -11.64 26.29
C ALA A 221 -55.07 -10.88 26.83
N VAL A 222 -56.14 -10.83 26.05
CA VAL A 222 -57.48 -10.46 26.54
C VAL A 222 -58.18 -11.76 26.96
N PRO A 223 -58.52 -11.96 28.25
CA PRO A 223 -59.42 -13.02 28.66
C PRO A 223 -60.88 -12.53 28.69
N ALA A 224 -61.76 -13.40 28.15
CA ALA A 224 -63.22 -13.54 28.32
C ALA A 224 -64.13 -12.30 28.18
#